data_AF-A0A932T432-F1
#
_entry.id   AF-A0A932T432-F1
#
_cell.length_a   1.000
_cell.length_b   1.000
_cell.length_c   1.000
_cell.angle_alpha   90.00
_cell.angle_beta   90.00
_cell.angle_gamma   90.00
#
_symmetry.space_group_name_H-M   'P 1'
#
loop_
_entity.id
_entity.type
_entity.pdbx_description
1 polymer ?
#
loop_
_entity_poly.entity_id
_entity_poly.type
_entity_poly.pdbx_seq_one_letter_code
_entity_poly.pdbx_strand_id
1 'polypeptide(L)' 'MYNKLIVIGNLTRDIELKYIPSGAAIAKGAIATSHKYKAQDGSQKEEVCFLDFN' A
#
# COMPACT_ATOMS: atom_id res chain seq x y z
N MET A 1 17.75 -3.39 -15.58
CA MET A 1 17.40 -2.81 -14.27
C MET A 1 16.11 -3.46 -13.82
N TYR A 2 16.03 -3.97 -12.60
CA TYR A 2 14.88 -4.73 -12.08
C TYR A 2 14.33 -4.02 -10.85
N ASN A 3 13.01 -3.79 -10.81
CA ASN A 3 12.33 -3.24 -9.65
C ASN A 3 11.16 -4.17 -9.30
N LYS A 4 11.11 -4.63 -8.06
CA LYS A 4 10.05 -5.47 -7.51
C LYS A 4 9.67 -4.94 -6.13
N LEU A 5 8.38 -4.69 -5.94
CA LEU A 5 7.80 -4.35 -4.65
C LEU A 5 6.82 -5.45 -4.23
N ILE A 6 6.87 -5.87 -2.97
CA ILE A 6 5.88 -6.76 -2.35
C ILE A 6 5.33 -6.00 -1.15
N VAL A 7 4.02 -5.79 -1.12
CA VAL A 7 3.31 -5.08 -0.05
C VAL A 7 2.30 -6.03 0.58
N ILE A 8 2.28 -6.09 1.91
CA ILE A 8 1.30 -6.86 2.67
C ILE A 8 0.66 -5.88 3.65
N GLY A 9 -0.67 -5.82 3.65
CA GLY A 9 -1.39 -4.88 4.48
C GLY A 9 -2.90 -4.97 4.26
N ASN A 10 -3.61 -3.95 4.71
CA ASN A 10 -5.07 -3.89 4.63
C ASN A 10 -5.50 -2.83 3.62
N LEU A 11 -6.56 -3.10 2.86
CA LEU A 11 -7.20 -2.08 2.02
C LEU A 11 -7.80 -1.00 2.92
N THR A 12 -7.53 0.28 2.60
CA THR A 12 -8.07 1.41 3.38
C THR A 12 -9.41 1.92 2.87
N ARG A 13 -9.78 1.49 1.66
CA ARG A 13 -11.01 1.80 0.94
C ARG A 13 -11.26 0.74 -0.13
N ASP A 14 -12.50 0.67 -0.61
CA ASP A 14 -12.86 -0.20 -1.72
C ASP A 14 -12.06 0.15 -2.98
N ILE A 15 -11.75 -0.87 -3.78
CA ILE A 15 -11.03 -0.68 -5.04
C ILE A 15 -11.99 -0.14 -6.09
N GLU A 16 -11.64 1.00 -6.68
CA GLU A 16 -12.35 1.56 -7.83
C GLU A 16 -11.82 0.95 -9.12
N LEU A 17 -12.68 0.29 -9.91
CA LEU A 17 -12.35 -0.21 -11.23
C LEU A 17 -12.81 0.78 -12.31
N LYS A 18 -11.91 1.19 -13.21
CA LYS A 18 -12.22 2.07 -14.34
C LYS A 18 -11.69 1.48 -15.64
N TYR A 19 -12.42 1.67 -16.74
CA TYR A 19 -11.97 1.27 -18.07
C TYR A 19 -11.51 2.50 -18.83
N ILE A 20 -10.30 2.46 -19.36
CA ILE A 20 -9.80 3.51 -20.26
C ILE A 20 -10.31 3.27 -21.70
N PRO A 21 -10.26 4.26 -22.61
CA PRO A 21 -10.79 4.12 -23.97
C PRO A 21 -10.21 2.93 -24.77
N SER A 22 -9.01 2.47 -24.42
CA SER A 22 -8.42 1.27 -25.01
C SER A 22 -9.06 -0.05 -24.56
N GLY A 23 -10.03 0.00 -23.64
CA GLY A 23 -10.70 -1.16 -23.05
C GLY A 23 -9.94 -1.82 -21.90
N ALA A 24 -8.75 -1.32 -21.53
CA ALA A 24 -8.00 -1.85 -20.40
C ALA A 24 -8.64 -1.44 -19.06
N ALA A 25 -8.65 -2.38 -18.11
CA ALA A 25 -9.14 -2.14 -16.75
C ALA A 25 -7.99 -1.60 -15.87
N ILE A 26 -8.29 -0.53 -15.14
CA ILE A 26 -7.40 0.10 -14.15
C ILE A 26 -8.08 0.01 -12.78
N ALA A 27 -7.34 -0.51 -11.80
CA ALA A 27 -7.78 -0.61 -10.43
C ALA A 27 -7.08 0.47 -9.58
N LYS A 28 -7.86 1.32 -8.91
CA LYS A 28 -7.34 2.33 -8.00
C LYS A 28 -7.71 2.00 -6.56
N GLY A 29 -6.73 2.01 -5.68
CA GLY A 29 -6.93 1.70 -4.27
C GLY A 29 -5.80 2.20 -3.39
N ALA A 30 -5.81 1.78 -2.13
CA ALA A 30 -4.72 2.03 -1.20
C ALA A 30 -4.58 0.91 -0.18
N ILE A 31 -3.34 0.64 0.21
CA ILE A 31 -2.98 -0.36 1.22
C ILE A 31 -2.30 0.36 2.40
N ALA A 32 -2.74 0.06 3.62
CA ALA A 32 -2.03 0.39 4.84
C ALA A 32 -1.20 -0.81 5.30
N THR A 33 0.11 -0.62 5.42
CA THR A 33 1.03 -1.59 6.04
C THR A 33 1.56 -1.00 7.34
N SER A 34 1.68 -1.82 8.40
CA SER A 34 2.32 -1.38 9.64
C SER A 34 3.66 -2.07 9.85
N HIS A 35 4.60 -1.32 10.42
CA HIS A 35 5.93 -1.80 10.78
C HIS A 35 6.16 -1.52 12.26
N LYS A 36 6.37 -2.59 13.03
CA LYS A 36 6.68 -2.52 14.46
C LYS A 36 8.17 -2.66 14.66
N TYR A 37 8.76 -1.73 15.41
CA TYR A 37 10.19 -1.72 15.67
C TYR A 37 10.48 -1.18 17.07
N LYS A 38 11.67 -1.53 17.60
CA LYS A 38 12.16 -1.00 18.87
C LYS A 38 12.95 0.28 18.61
N ALA A 39 12.55 1.37 19.24
CA ALA A 39 13.24 2.65 19.16
C ALA A 39 14.51 2.67 20.04
N GLN A 40 15.37 3.68 19.82
CA GLN A 40 16.65 3.82 20.55
C GLN A 40 16.47 4.00 22.06
N ASP A 41 15.36 4.60 22.49
CA ASP A 41 14.97 4.76 23.89
C ASP A 41 14.44 3.47 24.54
N GLY A 42 14.37 2.37 23.78
CA GLY A 42 13.87 1.08 24.22
C GLY A 42 12.36 0.90 24.13
N SER A 43 11.61 1.93 23.72
CA SER A 43 10.16 1.85 23.51
C SER A 43 9.81 1.05 22.25
N GLN A 44 8.66 0.37 22.27
CA GLN A 44 8.10 -0.24 21.07
C GLN A 44 7.32 0.84 20.30
N LYS A 45 7.66 1.03 19.03
CA LYS A 45 6.96 1.94 18.12
C LYS A 45 6.29 1.15 17.00
N GLU A 46 5.18 1.68 16.52
CA GLU A 46 4.46 1.20 15.35
C GLU A 46 4.26 2.36 14.39
N GLU A 47 4.68 2.18 13.15
CA GLU A 47 4.47 3.14 12.07
C GLU A 47 3.54 2.53 11.02
N VAL A 48 2.63 3.34 10.50
CA VAL A 48 1.74 2.95 9.41
C VAL A 48 2.14 3.71 8.14
N CYS A 49 2.40 2.96 7.07
CA CYS A 49 2.64 3.50 5.75
C CYS A 49 1.40 3.26 4.88
N PHE A 50 0.93 4.32 4.21
CA PHE A 50 -0.17 4.28 3.27
C PHE A 50 0.37 4.33 1.83
N LEU A 51 0.02 3.33 1.03
CA LEU A 51 0.48 3.17 -0.34
C LEU A 51 -0.73 3.23 -1.28
N ASP A 52 -0.80 4.27 -2.10
CA ASP A 52 -1.78 4.39 -3.17
C ASP A 52 -1.30 3.63 -4.43
N PHE A 53 -2.20 2.92 -5.09
CA PHE A 53 -1.95 2.28 -6.39
C PHE A 53 -3.05 2.65 -7.39
N ASN A 54 -2.67 2.76 -8.67
CA ASN A 54 -3.52 3.05 -9.82
C ASN A 54 -2.91 2.50 -11.12
#